data_AF-A0A8K1W3Z0-F1
#
_entry.id   AF-A0A8K1W3Z0-F1
#
_cell.length_a   1.000
_cell.length_b   1.000
_cell.length_c   1.000
_cell.angle_alpha   90.00
_cell.angle_beta   90.00
_cell.angle_gamma   90.00
#
_symmetry.space_group_name_H-M   'P 1'
#
loop_
_entity.id
_entity.type
_entity.pdbx_description
1 polymer ?
#
loop_
_entity_poly.entity_id
_entity_poly.type
_entity_poly.pdbx_seq_one_letter_code
_entity_poly.pdbx_strand_id
1 'polypeptide(L)'
;MFVVFYGLLIFSVLLFLITFFTSGIFNKLGVLSGAWASPYECGFVSSSLSFNCFSFTYFSLLVFFVVFDLEISLLLNLPEQGVLYNNFLYYFFFLILLTIGFIVEVLLGYVRWGY
;
A
#
# COMPACT_ATOMS: atom_id res chain seq x y z
N MET A 1 -30.97 7.79 -1.68
CA MET A 1 -30.14 7.15 -2.72
C MET A 1 -29.90 8.08 -3.91
N PHE A 2 -30.94 8.62 -4.57
CA PHE A 2 -30.77 9.54 -5.71
C PHE A 2 -30.01 10.84 -5.40
N VAL A 3 -30.25 11.49 -4.26
CA VAL A 3 -29.52 12.71 -3.85
C VAL A 3 -28.02 12.46 -3.71
N VAL A 4 -27.63 11.31 -3.16
CA VAL A 4 -26.22 10.91 -3.02
C VAL A 4 -25.61 10.67 -4.40
N PHE A 5 -26.34 10.02 -5.31
CA PHE A 5 -25.89 9.78 -6.68
C PHE A 5 -25.67 11.10 -7.46
N TYR A 6 -26.62 12.04 -7.39
CA TYR A 6 -26.44 13.36 -8.02
C TYR A 6 -25.31 14.17 -7.37
N GLY A 7 -25.15 14.10 -6.06
CA GLY A 7 -24.04 14.74 -5.35
C GLY A 7 -22.67 14.23 -5.83
N LEU A 8 -22.52 12.91 -6.00
CA LEU A 8 -21.29 12.30 -6.52
C LEU A 8 -21.01 12.70 -7.97
N LEU A 9 -22.04 12.79 -8.82
CA LEU A 9 -21.89 13.25 -10.20
C LEU A 9 -21.45 14.72 -10.28
N ILE A 10 -22.01 15.59 -9.44
CA ILE A 10 -21.61 17.00 -9.41
C ILE A 10 -20.16 17.13 -8.93
N PHE A 11 -19.77 16.35 -7.91
CA PHE A 11 -18.41 16.37 -7.37
C PHE A 11 -17.37 15.89 -8.38
N SER A 12 -17.65 14.82 -9.13
CA SER A 12 -16.72 14.31 -10.15
C SER A 12 -16.53 15.28 -11.31
N VAL A 13 -17.61 15.94 -11.75
CA VAL A 13 -17.54 16.97 -12.81
C VAL A 13 -16.73 18.18 -12.34
N LEU A 14 -16.93 18.64 -11.10
CA LEU A 14 -16.16 19.75 -10.54
C LEU A 14 -14.67 19.40 -10.42
N LEU A 15 -14.33 18.21 -9.92
CA LEU A 15 -12.93 17.77 -9.83
C LEU A 15 -12.25 17.69 -11.20
N PHE A 16 -12.96 17.19 -12.21
CA PHE A 16 -12.43 17.14 -13.58
C PHE A 16 -12.15 18.55 -14.12
N LEU A 17 -13.09 19.49 -13.95
CA LEU A 17 -12.91 20.87 -14.41
C LEU A 17 -11.71 21.55 -13.72
N ILE A 18 -11.60 21.41 -12.40
CA ILE A 18 -10.50 22.01 -11.63
C ILE A 18 -9.15 21.46 -12.13
N THR A 19 -9.02 20.13 -12.20
CA THR A 19 -7.75 19.50 -12.62
C THR A 19 -7.37 19.85 -14.05
N PHE A 20 -8.35 19.92 -14.96
CA PHE A 20 -8.15 20.30 -16.36
C PHE A 20 -7.59 21.73 -16.48
N PHE A 21 -8.19 22.71 -15.79
CA PHE A 21 -7.72 24.10 -15.84
C PHE A 21 -6.38 24.32 -15.13
N THR A 22 -6.08 23.53 -14.08
CA THR A 22 -4.75 23.55 -13.44
C THR A 22 -3.70 22.72 -14.16
N SER A 23 -4.06 22.04 -15.25
CA SER A 23 -3.14 21.16 -15.96
C SER A 23 -1.97 21.93 -16.57
N GLY A 24 -0.84 21.24 -16.73
CA GLY A 24 0.37 21.81 -17.33
C GLY A 24 0.19 22.28 -18.78
N ILE A 25 -0.95 21.98 -19.43
CA ILE A 25 -1.29 22.45 -20.77
C ILE A 25 -1.59 23.96 -20.77
N PHE A 26 -2.26 24.45 -19.72
CA PHE A 26 -2.61 25.88 -19.58
C PHE A 26 -1.63 26.66 -18.70
N ASN A 27 -0.82 25.97 -17.90
CA ASN A 27 0.24 26.62 -17.15
C ASN A 27 1.37 27.04 -18.11
N LYS A 28 1.99 28.19 -17.84
CA LYS A 28 3.07 28.73 -18.65
C LYS A 28 4.18 27.68 -18.71
N LEU A 29 4.36 27.06 -19.88
CA LEU A 29 5.49 26.19 -20.19
C LEU A 29 6.75 27.07 -20.28
N GLY A 30 7.19 27.61 -19.15
CA GLY A 30 8.48 28.25 -19.03
C GLY A 30 9.53 27.24 -19.46
N VAL A 31 10.52 27.69 -20.24
CA VAL A 31 11.65 26.88 -20.68
C VAL A 31 12.11 26.02 -19.51
N LEU A 32 11.93 24.70 -19.65
CA LEU A 32 12.29 23.72 -18.64
C LEU A 32 13.81 23.82 -18.47
N SER A 33 14.28 24.64 -17.53
CA SER A 33 15.71 24.76 -17.32
C SER A 33 16.19 23.43 -16.74
N GLY A 34 17.36 22.95 -17.19
CA GLY A 34 17.88 21.64 -16.79
C GLY A 34 17.95 21.45 -15.27
N ALA A 35 18.04 22.53 -14.49
CA ALA A 35 18.02 22.51 -13.03
C ALA A 35 16.64 22.18 -12.41
N TRP A 36 15.54 22.55 -13.07
CA TRP A 36 14.19 22.15 -12.62
C TRP A 36 13.80 20.76 -13.11
N ALA A 37 14.47 20.27 -14.16
CA ALA A 37 14.23 18.96 -14.76
C ALA A 37 15.18 17.86 -14.23
N SER A 38 16.25 18.23 -13.54
CA SER A 38 17.21 17.31 -12.93
C SER A 38 16.67 16.71 -11.63
N PRO A 39 17.10 15.49 -11.25
CA PRO A 39 16.74 14.90 -9.96
C PRO A 39 17.17 15.81 -8.81
N TYR A 40 16.34 15.86 -7.76
CA TYR A 40 16.62 16.68 -6.59
C TYR A 40 17.74 16.05 -5.75
N GLU A 41 18.93 16.64 -5.83
CA GLU A 41 20.06 16.35 -4.94
C GLU A 41 20.44 17.57 -4.11
N CYS A 42 19.44 18.23 -3.52
CA CYS A 42 19.65 19.42 -2.67
C CYS A 42 20.46 20.55 -3.37
N GLY A 43 20.35 20.67 -4.70
CA GLY A 43 21.08 21.67 -5.50
C GLY A 43 22.48 21.26 -5.97
N PHE A 44 22.92 20.05 -5.67
CA PHE A 44 24.17 19.47 -6.18
C PHE A 44 23.95 18.77 -7.53
N VAL A 45 25.06 18.58 -8.27
CA VAL A 45 25.05 17.80 -9.52
C VAL A 45 25.04 16.32 -9.18
N SER A 46 24.09 15.58 -9.76
CA SER A 46 24.00 14.13 -9.60
C SER A 46 25.28 13.43 -10.03
N SER A 47 26.00 12.89 -9.05
CA SER A 47 27.31 12.25 -9.25
C SER A 47 27.22 10.79 -9.67
N SER A 48 26.05 10.16 -9.58
CA SER A 48 25.85 8.76 -9.91
C SER A 48 24.42 8.46 -10.37
N LEU A 49 24.28 7.37 -11.13
CA LEU A 49 22.97 6.79 -11.41
C LEU A 49 22.39 6.29 -10.08
N SER A 50 21.17 6.72 -9.77
CA SER A 50 20.40 6.30 -8.60
C SER A 50 19.93 4.85 -8.74
N PHE A 51 20.87 3.91 -8.79
CA PHE A 51 20.56 2.50 -8.60
C PHE A 51 20.42 2.27 -7.11
N ASN A 52 19.19 2.42 -6.61
CA ASN A 52 18.86 1.82 -5.34
C ASN A 52 18.83 0.31 -5.56
N CYS A 53 19.92 -0.37 -5.21
CA CYS A 53 19.88 -1.81 -4.96
C CYS A 53 18.82 -2.01 -3.88
N PHE A 54 17.67 -2.55 -4.30
CA PHE A 54 16.55 -2.79 -3.42
C PHE A 54 17.01 -3.70 -2.28
N SER A 55 16.80 -3.25 -1.03
CA SER A 55 17.15 -4.07 0.11
C SER A 55 16.29 -5.32 0.15
N PHE A 56 16.91 -6.45 0.50
CA PHE A 56 16.24 -7.73 0.71
C PHE A 56 15.13 -7.63 1.78
N THR A 57 15.21 -6.65 2.69
CA THR A 57 14.20 -6.42 3.73
C THR A 57 12.81 -6.13 3.15
N TYR A 58 12.73 -5.35 2.07
CA TYR A 58 11.45 -5.04 1.43
C TYR A 58 10.86 -6.23 0.69
N PHE A 59 11.71 -7.11 0.14
CA PHE A 59 11.24 -8.36 -0.47
C PHE A 59 10.61 -9.29 0.57
N SER A 60 11.27 -9.44 1.72
CA SER A 60 10.75 -10.25 2.83
C SER A 60 9.39 -9.72 3.34
N LEU A 61 9.23 -8.39 3.42
CA LEU A 61 7.95 -7.77 3.80
C LEU A 61 6.84 -8.02 2.78
N LEU A 62 7.15 -8.02 1.49
CA LEU A 62 6.16 -8.28 0.44
C LEU A 62 5.65 -9.73 0.54
N VAL A 63 6.55 -10.70 0.71
CA VAL A 63 6.15 -12.10 0.88
C VAL A 63 5.31 -12.28 2.14
N PHE A 64 5.75 -11.70 3.26
CA PHE A 64 5.02 -11.69 4.51
C PHE A 64 3.60 -11.12 4.34
N PHE A 65 3.47 -9.96 3.69
CA PHE A 65 2.18 -9.33 3.43
C PHE A 65 1.23 -10.23 2.64
N VAL A 66 1.73 -10.89 1.58
CA VAL A 66 0.92 -11.78 0.74
C VAL A 66 0.41 -13.00 1.52
N VAL A 67 1.25 -13.58 2.39
CA VAL A 67 0.84 -14.73 3.23
C VAL A 67 -0.23 -14.30 4.24
N PHE A 68 -0.01 -13.19 4.95
CA PHE A 68 -0.97 -12.68 5.94
C PHE A 68 -2.31 -12.26 5.31
N ASP A 69 -2.32 -11.73 4.09
CA ASP A 69 -3.55 -11.37 3.38
C ASP A 69 -4.39 -12.60 3.02
N LEU A 70 -3.74 -13.70 2.62
CA LEU A 70 -4.41 -14.98 2.39
C LEU A 70 -5.02 -15.53 3.70
N GLU A 71 -4.27 -15.47 4.79
CA GLU A 71 -4.71 -15.95 6.10
C GLU A 71 -5.92 -15.14 6.63
N ILE A 72 -5.92 -13.81 6.45
CA ILE A 72 -7.05 -12.95 6.79
C ILE A 72 -8.27 -13.29 5.90
N SER A 73 -8.05 -13.52 4.61
CA SER A 73 -9.12 -13.91 3.68
C SER A 73 -9.82 -15.21 4.12
N LEU A 74 -9.09 -16.15 4.71
CA LEU A 74 -9.67 -17.38 5.29
C LEU A 74 -10.46 -17.12 6.58
N LEU A 75 -10.05 -16.13 7.38
CA LEU A 75 -10.74 -15.73 8.62
C LEU A 75 -11.98 -14.86 8.37
N LEU A 76 -12.13 -14.25 7.19
CA LEU A 76 -13.24 -13.34 6.86
C LEU A 76 -14.63 -13.98 7.05
N ASN A 77 -14.74 -15.29 6.86
CA ASN A 77 -16.01 -16.02 6.99
C ASN A 77 -16.36 -16.37 8.45
N LEU A 78 -15.45 -16.16 9.41
CA LEU A 78 -15.68 -16.44 10.83
C LEU A 78 -16.86 -15.65 11.42
N PRO A 79 -16.97 -14.31 11.28
CA PRO A 79 -18.07 -13.54 11.87
C PRO A 79 -19.45 -13.90 11.31
N GLU A 80 -19.51 -14.39 10.06
CA GLU A 80 -20.76 -14.86 9.44
C GLU A 80 -21.25 -16.19 10.04
N GLN A 81 -20.34 -16.98 10.64
CA GLN A 81 -20.68 -18.22 11.31
C GLN A 81 -20.97 -17.94 12.79
N GLY A 82 -22.18 -18.28 13.26
CA GLY A 82 -22.57 -18.05 14.65
C GLY A 82 -21.68 -18.78 15.67
N VAL A 83 -21.65 -18.26 16.91
CA VAL A 83 -20.77 -18.72 18.02
C VAL A 83 -20.91 -20.21 18.36
N LEU A 84 -22.05 -20.83 18.04
CA LEU A 84 -22.35 -22.24 18.35
C LEU A 84 -21.98 -23.21 17.22
N TYR A 85 -21.25 -22.77 16.20
CA TYR A 85 -20.84 -23.66 15.11
C TYR A 85 -19.68 -24.56 15.54
N ASN A 86 -19.78 -25.86 15.20
CA ASN A 86 -18.73 -26.85 15.49
C ASN A 86 -17.35 -26.49 14.89
N ASN A 87 -17.32 -25.58 13.92
CA ASN A 87 -16.09 -25.15 13.25
C ASN A 87 -15.22 -24.19 14.08
N PHE A 88 -15.74 -23.65 15.19
CA PHE A 88 -14.99 -22.70 16.04
C PHE A 88 -13.64 -23.28 16.49
N LEU A 89 -13.58 -24.57 16.82
CA LEU A 89 -12.34 -25.22 17.23
C LEU A 89 -11.28 -25.22 16.12
N TYR A 90 -11.67 -25.39 14.85
CA TYR A 90 -10.73 -25.34 13.72
C TYR A 90 -10.20 -23.93 13.49
N TYR A 91 -11.06 -22.90 13.59
CA TYR A 91 -10.62 -21.51 13.50
C TYR A 91 -9.69 -21.12 14.65
N PHE A 92 -10.00 -21.55 15.87
CA PHE A 92 -9.14 -21.31 17.03
C PHE A 92 -7.78 -22.00 16.90
N PHE A 93 -7.77 -23.25 16.42
CA PHE A 93 -6.52 -23.97 16.13
C PHE A 93 -5.72 -23.27 15.02
N PHE A 94 -6.39 -22.79 13.97
CA PHE A 94 -5.76 -22.02 12.90
C PHE A 94 -5.12 -20.72 13.42
N LEU A 95 -5.81 -19.97 14.29
CA LEU A 95 -5.26 -18.76 14.92
C LEU A 95 -4.02 -19.05 15.79
N ILE A 96 -4.00 -20.16 16.52
CA ILE A 96 -2.82 -20.59 17.28
C ILE A 96 -1.64 -20.84 16.34
N LEU A 97 -1.87 -21.57 15.24
CA LEU A 97 -0.84 -21.90 14.26
C LEU A 97 -0.25 -20.63 13.63
N LEU A 98 -1.12 -19.70 13.24
CA LEU A 98 -0.78 -18.35 12.77
C LEU A 98 0.12 -17.60 13.76
N THR A 99 -0.27 -17.58 15.04
CA THR A 99 0.45 -16.86 16.09
C THR A 99 1.85 -17.46 16.29
N ILE A 100 1.97 -18.79 16.27
CA ILE A 100 3.26 -19.48 16.39
C ILE A 100 4.14 -19.20 15.17
N GLY A 101 3.59 -19.29 13.95
CA GLY A 101 4.32 -18.99 12.72
C GLY A 101 4.90 -17.57 12.73
N PHE A 102 4.06 -16.60 13.10
CA PHE A 102 4.49 -15.21 13.24
C PHE A 102 5.63 -15.04 14.26
N ILE A 103 5.51 -15.65 15.44
CA ILE A 103 6.56 -15.57 16.46
C ILE A 103 7.89 -16.15 15.94
N VAL A 104 7.85 -17.28 15.23
CA VAL A 104 9.06 -17.88 14.65
C VAL A 104 9.72 -16.94 13.64
N GLU A 105 8.94 -16.30 12.76
CA GLU A 105 9.47 -15.36 11.76
C GLU A 105 10.09 -14.11 12.40
N VAL A 106 9.48 -13.58 13.46
CA VAL A 106 10.00 -12.46 14.24
C VAL A 106 11.32 -12.84 14.92
N LEU A 107 11.40 -14.03 15.53
CA LEU A 107 12.61 -14.52 16.18
C LEU A 107 13.76 -14.76 15.19
N LEU A 108 13.45 -15.23 13.97
CA LEU A 108 14.43 -15.38 12.89
C LEU A 108 14.91 -14.04 12.32
N GLY A 109 14.23 -12.94 12.66
CA GLY A 109 14.65 -11.60 12.29
C GLY A 109 14.26 -11.16 10.88
N TYR A 110 13.36 -11.89 10.21
CA TYR A 110 12.82 -11.49 8.90
C TYR A 110 12.03 -10.17 8.95
N VAL A 111 11.51 -9.81 10.14
CA VAL A 111 10.74 -8.58 10.40
C VAL A 111 11.64 -7.46 10.95
N ARG A 112 12.96 -7.68 11.10
CA ARG A 112 13.85 -6.62 11.61
C ARG A 112 14.04 -5.54 10.56
N TRP A 113 13.54 -4.35 10.87
CA TRP A 113 13.92 -3.14 10.18
C TRP A 113 15.25 -2.65 10.77
N GLY A 114 16.33 -2.91 10.05
CA GLY A 114 17.65 -2.36 10.32
C GLY A 114 18.19 -1.75 9.05
N TYR A 115 18.71 -0.52 9.15
CA TYR A 115 19.53 0.11 8.13
C TYR A 115 20.84 -0.66 7.95
#